data_AF-A0A9W6IUA4-F1
#
_entry.id   AF-A0A9W6IUA4-F1
#
_cell.length_a   1.000
_cell.length_b   1.000
_cell.length_c   1.000
_cell.angle_alpha   90.00
_cell.angle_beta   90.00
_cell.angle_gamma   90.00
#
_symmetry.space_group_name_H-M   'P 1'
#
loop_
_entity.id
_entity.type
_entity.pdbx_description
1 polymer ?
#
loop_
_entity_poly.entity_id
_entity_poly.type
_entity_poly.pdbx_seq_one_letter_code
_entity_poly.pdbx_strand_id
1 'polypeptide(L)' 'MSDDKTPAGVAALAICESLLIALCESGIVSETEKFALIGDAISALRIAGTTSDTPDIYGAAEIILQRMLSNGNGVRHA' A
#
# COMPACT_ATOMS: atom_id res chain seq x y z
N MET A 1 -11.19 12.15 -9.60
CA MET A 1 -9.78 12.37 -9.21
C MET A 1 -9.73 12.29 -7.70
N SER A 2 -9.47 11.09 -7.16
CA SER A 2 -9.45 10.87 -5.72
C SER A 2 -8.26 11.62 -5.12
N ASP A 3 -8.54 12.54 -4.21
CA ASP A 3 -7.51 13.35 -3.55
C ASP A 3 -6.72 12.47 -2.58
N ASP A 4 -5.74 11.78 -3.14
CA ASP A 4 -4.77 10.94 -2.43
C ASP A 4 -3.77 11.77 -1.61
N LYS A 5 -4.09 13.03 -1.31
CA LYS A 5 -3.39 13.94 -0.40
C LYS A 5 -4.26 14.37 0.78
N THR A 6 -5.42 13.73 0.97
CA THR A 6 -6.18 13.91 2.21
C THR A 6 -5.36 13.41 3.41
N PRO A 7 -5.40 14.10 4.57
CA PRO A 7 -4.71 13.66 5.78
C PRO A 7 -5.00 12.21 6.17
N ALA A 8 -6.22 11.74 5.89
CA ALA A 8 -6.63 10.35 6.11
C ALA A 8 -5.88 9.36 5.20
N GLY A 9 -5.70 9.67 3.92
CA GLY A 9 -4.93 8.82 2.99
C GLY A 9 -3.45 8.72 3.38
N VAL A 10 -2.86 9.85 3.81
CA VAL A 10 -1.47 9.88 4.31
C VAL A 10 -1.31 9.08 5.61
N ALA A 11 -2.28 9.18 6.54
CA ALA A 11 -2.27 8.42 7.77
C ALA A 11 -2.40 6.90 7.50
N ALA A 12 -3.29 6.50 6.59
CA ALA A 12 -3.46 5.11 6.19
C ALA A 12 -2.16 4.53 5.58
N LEU A 13 -1.50 5.29 4.69
CA LEU A 13 -0.21 4.91 4.11
C LEU A 13 0.84 4.67 5.20
N ALA A 14 0.98 5.60 6.14
CA ALA A 14 1.98 5.52 7.21
C ALA A 14 1.75 4.30 8.14
N ILE A 15 0.48 3.96 8.42
CA ILE A 15 0.12 2.78 9.19
C ILE A 15 0.49 1.50 8.44
N CYS A 16 0.11 1.39 7.16
CA CYS A 16 0.44 0.22 6.33
C CYS A 16 1.96 0.05 6.21
N GLU A 17 2.70 1.14 6.06
CA GLU A 17 4.16 1.10 5.96
C GLU A 17 4.81 0.62 7.27
N SER A 18 4.38 1.18 8.39
CA SER A 18 4.87 0.78 9.72
C SER A 18 4.59 -0.70 10.01
N LEU A 19 3.40 -1.19 9.62
CA LEU A 19 3.04 -2.60 9.79
C LEU A 19 3.93 -3.52 8.95
N LEU A 20 4.14 -3.20 7.67
CA LEU A 20 4.99 -4.02 6.80
C LEU A 20 6.46 -4.01 7.24
N ILE A 21 6.96 -2.87 7.74
CA ILE A 21 8.30 -2.78 8.34
C ILE A 21 8.40 -3.73 9.56
N ALA A 22 7.44 -3.65 10.48
CA ALA A 22 7.44 -4.50 11.68
C ALA A 22 7.39 -6.01 11.33
N LEU A 23 6.61 -6.38 10.32
CA LEU A 23 6.55 -7.77 9.85
C LEU A 23 7.89 -8.22 9.24
N CYS A 24 8.58 -7.35 8.50
CA CYS A 24 9.93 -7.64 8.02
C CYS A 24 10.96 -7.77 9.15
N GLU A 25 10.95 -6.86 10.12
CA GLU A 25 11.87 -6.88 11.27
C GLU A 25 11.68 -8.12 12.14
N SER A 26 10.44 -8.59 12.29
CA SER A 26 10.12 -9.84 12.98
C SER A 26 10.47 -11.11 12.19
N GLY A 27 10.92 -10.99 10.94
CA GLY A 27 11.23 -12.11 10.05
C GLY A 27 10.02 -12.91 9.58
N ILE A 28 8.80 -12.37 9.72
CA ILE A 28 7.57 -13.03 9.26
C ILE A 28 7.46 -13.00 7.74
N VAL A 29 7.94 -11.92 7.12
CA VAL A 29 8.05 -11.77 5.66
C VAL A 29 9.40 -11.21 5.31
N SER A 30 10.05 -11.77 4.31
CA SER A 30 11.22 -11.16 3.69
C SER A 30 10.84 -9.87 2.97
N GLU A 31 11.86 -9.06 2.67
CA GLU A 31 11.64 -7.86 1.89
C GLU A 31 11.07 -8.15 0.49
N THR A 32 11.50 -9.22 -0.15
CA THR A 32 10.98 -9.63 -1.46
C THR A 32 9.49 -10.02 -1.35
N GLU A 33 9.12 -10.73 -0.28
CA GLU A 33 7.73 -11.09 0.00
C GLU A 33 6.87 -9.86 0.31
N LYS A 34 7.41 -8.84 0.98
CA LYS A 34 6.71 -7.55 1.17
C LYS A 34 6.30 -6.94 -0.17
N PHE A 35 7.20 -6.88 -1.14
CA PHE A 35 6.88 -6.31 -2.46
C PHE A 35 5.88 -7.16 -3.24
N ALA A 36 6.00 -8.49 -3.18
CA ALA A 36 5.03 -9.40 -3.78
C ALA A 36 3.63 -9.23 -3.15
N LEU A 37 3.55 -9.15 -1.82
CA LEU A 37 2.31 -8.95 -1.07
C LEU A 37 1.62 -7.64 -1.44
N ILE A 38 2.39 -6.55 -1.59
CA ILE A 38 1.84 -5.25 -2.05
C ILE A 38 1.28 -5.38 -3.47
N GLY A 39 1.99 -6.07 -4.37
CA GLY A 39 1.54 -6.32 -5.75
C GLY A 39 0.26 -7.15 -5.83
N ASP A 40 0.14 -8.17 -4.99
CA ASP A 40 -1.06 -9.01 -4.88
C ASP A 40 -2.24 -8.19 -4.34
N ALA A 41 -2.01 -7.36 -3.32
CA ALA A 41 -3.03 -6.48 -2.76
C ALA A 41 -3.55 -5.44 -3.78
N ILE A 42 -2.65 -4.85 -4.58
CA ILE A 42 -3.02 -3.96 -5.71
C ILE A 42 -3.91 -4.71 -6.71
N SER A 43 -3.52 -5.92 -7.07
CA SER A 43 -4.26 -6.75 -8.03
C SER A 43 -5.65 -7.10 -7.50
N ALA A 44 -5.75 -7.46 -6.22
CA ALA A 44 -7.02 -7.74 -5.56
C ALA A 44 -7.93 -6.51 -5.50
N LEU A 45 -7.38 -5.34 -5.15
CA LEU A 45 -8.14 -4.07 -5.15
C LEU A 45 -8.65 -3.72 -6.54
N ARG A 46 -7.82 -3.89 -7.58
CA ARG A 46 -8.22 -3.63 -8.97
C ARG A 46 -9.37 -4.53 -9.39
N ILE A 47 -9.28 -5.84 -9.11
CA ILE A 47 -10.34 -6.80 -9.42
C ILE A 47 -11.62 -6.44 -8.66
N ALA A 48 -11.53 -6.18 -7.36
CA ALA A 48 -12.68 -5.81 -6.53
C ALA A 48 -13.32 -4.49 -6.97
N GLY A 49 -12.52 -3.53 -7.42
CA GLY A 49 -13.01 -2.26 -7.97
C GLY A 49 -13.85 -2.43 -9.24
N THR A 50 -13.59 -3.45 -10.06
CA THR A 50 -14.40 -3.68 -11.28
C THR A 50 -15.82 -4.16 -11.02
N THR A 51 -16.09 -4.74 -9.85
CA THR A 51 -17.39 -5.33 -9.49
C THR A 51 -18.07 -4.60 -8.33
N SER A 52 -17.45 -3.55 -7.81
CA SER A 52 -17.96 -2.79 -6.66
C SER A 52 -18.84 -1.62 -7.08
N ASP A 53 -19.87 -1.34 -6.28
CA ASP A 53 -20.66 -0.10 -6.35
C ASP A 53 -19.87 1.16 -5.94
N THR A 54 -18.66 1.00 -5.38
CA THR A 54 -17.78 2.10 -4.93
C THR A 54 -16.36 2.00 -5.54
N PRO A 55 -16.21 2.01 -6.87
CA PRO A 55 -14.92 1.79 -7.54
C PRO A 55 -13.86 2.84 -7.17
N ASP A 56 -14.27 4.07 -6.87
CA ASP A 56 -13.36 5.16 -6.46
C ASP A 56 -12.59 4.87 -5.18
N ILE A 57 -13.19 4.13 -4.23
CA ILE A 57 -12.54 3.75 -2.96
C ILE A 57 -11.44 2.72 -3.21
N TYR A 58 -11.72 1.73 -4.06
CA TYR A 58 -10.74 0.72 -4.47
C TYR A 58 -9.59 1.34 -5.27
N GLY A 59 -9.90 2.28 -6.16
CA GLY A 59 -8.89 3.04 -6.90
C GLY A 59 -8.02 3.91 -5.98
N ALA A 60 -8.60 4.56 -4.97
CA ALA A 60 -7.84 5.31 -3.97
C ALA A 60 -6.89 4.40 -3.19
N ALA A 61 -7.37 3.24 -2.70
CA ALA A 61 -6.53 2.27 -2.01
C ALA A 61 -5.41 1.71 -2.92
N GLU A 62 -5.69 1.50 -4.21
CA GLU A 62 -4.69 1.07 -5.19
C GLU A 62 -3.56 2.10 -5.32
N ILE A 63 -3.90 3.40 -5.41
CA ILE A 63 -2.93 4.50 -5.52
C ILE A 63 -2.04 4.57 -4.28
N ILE A 64 -2.60 4.40 -3.08
CA ILE A 64 -1.85 4.35 -1.82
C ILE A 64 -0.78 3.24 -1.88
N LEU A 65 -1.16 2.02 -2.28
CA LEU A 65 -0.23 0.90 -2.36
C LEU A 65 0.82 1.07 -3.47
N GLN A 66 0.45 1.64 -4.61
CA GLN A 66 1.42 1.96 -5.68
C GLN A 66 2.47 2.98 -5.21
N ARG A 67 2.11 3.91 -4.32
CA ARG A 67 3.10 4.78 -3.67
C ARG A 67 4.03 3.97 -2.77
N MET A 68 3.57 2.97 -2.03
CA MET A 68 4.49 2.13 -1.24
C MET A 68 5.55 1.43 -2.09
N LEU A 69 5.20 1.00 -3.32
CA LEU A 69 6.17 0.45 -4.28
C LEU A 69 7.14 1.52 -4.82
N SER A 70 6.64 2.72 -5.10
CA SER A 70 7.42 3.82 -5.67
C SER A 70 8.33 4.50 -4.64
N ASN A 71 7.92 4.48 -3.37
CA ASN A 71 8.55 5.19 -2.26
C ASN A 71 9.55 4.30 -1.51
N GLY A 72 10.12 3.27 -2.14
CA GLY A 72 11.10 2.35 -1.54
C GLY A 72 12.40 2.99 -1.02
N ASN A 73 12.45 4.31 -0.87
CA ASN A 73 13.62 5.09 -0.49
C ASN A 73 13.25 6.23 0.48
N GLY A 74 13.59 6.06 1.76
CA GLY A 74 13.46 7.13 2.76
C GLY A 74 14.03 6.80 4.14
N VAL A 75 13.97 5.53 4.56
CA VAL A 75 14.44 5.10 5.90
C VAL A 75 15.64 4.13 5.82
N ARG A 76 16.11 3.80 4.61
CA ARG A 76 17.25 2.93 4.38
C ARG A 76 18.53 3.74 4.17
N HIS A 77 18.87 4.59 5.14
CA HIS A 77 20.21 5.12 5.46
C HIS A 77 20.07 6.33 6.39
N ALA A 78 19.99 6.07 7.69
CA ALA A 78 20.46 6.96 8.75
C ALA A 78 21.02 6.09 9.88
#